data_AF-A0A3Q4GLV2-F1
#
_entry.id   AF-A0A3Q4GLV2-F1
#
_cell.length_a   1.000
_cell.length_b   1.000
_cell.length_c   1.000
_cell.angle_alpha   90.00
_cell.angle_beta   90.00
_cell.angle_gamma   90.00
#
_symmetry.space_group_name_H-M   'P 1'
#
loop_
_entity.id
_entity.type
_entity.pdbx_description
1 polymer ?
#
loop_
_entity_poly.entity_id
_entity_poly.type
_entity_poly.pdbx_seq_one_letter_code
_entity_poly.pdbx_strand_id
1 'polypeptide(L)'
;MKDRLTELQAFTPAEQEYKPTENERLTVEDEEPLEQHAIVFAGEDMMDGIYKDAQVMRKEIQLLRMDVKRLGKQNTRFLTSVRRISSIKRDSNALGRDIKARGESIYKKLEKMGKLSKELEEDHGVTSALARMVRSQYVSLTSAFHSAMSEYNEAEMAQRENCKTRIQRQAEIMGKEVTREQIDEMTETGKWNVFSDNLLLEGRTARSALNEIENRHKELLELEGRIRDIHDLFFQMAMLVEQQGCMLDNIEANVGATEDYVAKASAQIKQAVKYKKSNPCKKLFCCCFPCCK
;
A
#
# COMPACT_ATOMS: atom_id res chain seq x y z
N MET A 1 -13.46 22.65 4.49
CA MET A 1 -13.95 21.61 5.43
C MET A 1 -13.93 22.22 6.80
N LYS A 2 -15.10 22.36 7.46
CA LYS A 2 -15.16 22.88 8.83
C LYS A 2 -14.75 21.75 9.77
N ASP A 3 -13.77 22.03 10.62
CA ASP A 3 -13.29 21.12 11.65
C ASP A 3 -14.37 20.96 12.73
N ARG A 4 -14.90 19.73 12.90
CA ARG A 4 -15.97 19.40 13.86
C ARG A 4 -15.43 18.66 15.08
N LEU A 5 -14.10 18.59 15.26
CA LEU A 5 -13.47 17.91 16.39
C LEU A 5 -13.86 18.52 17.74
N THR A 6 -14.06 19.84 17.77
CA THR A 6 -14.52 20.59 18.94
C THR A 6 -15.99 20.34 19.29
N GLU A 7 -16.84 20.00 18.31
CA GLU A 7 -18.24 19.68 18.56
C GLU A 7 -18.41 18.28 19.17
N LEU A 8 -17.50 17.34 18.86
CA LEU A 8 -17.47 16.01 19.47
C LEU A 8 -16.93 16.01 20.90
N GLN A 9 -16.07 16.97 21.24
CA GLN A 9 -15.51 17.11 22.61
C GLN A 9 -16.46 17.85 23.58
N ALA A 10 -17.51 18.52 23.07
CA ALA A 10 -18.49 19.23 23.89
C ALA A 10 -19.68 18.37 24.36
N PHE A 11 -19.80 17.13 23.87
CA PHE A 11 -20.80 16.17 24.36
C PHE A 11 -20.31 15.48 25.64
N THR A 12 -20.37 16.19 26.76
CA THR A 12 -20.58 15.52 28.05
C THR A 12 -22.00 14.97 28.09
N PRO A 13 -22.24 13.72 28.55
CA PRO A 13 -23.57 13.13 28.55
C PRO A 13 -24.41 13.83 29.62
N ALA A 14 -25.18 14.85 29.22
CA ALA A 14 -26.27 15.35 30.02
C ALA A 14 -27.42 14.33 29.93
N GLU A 15 -27.79 13.79 31.08
CA GLU A 15 -28.98 12.95 31.28
C GLU A 15 -30.21 13.68 30.72
N GLN A 16 -30.68 13.26 29.55
CA GLN A 16 -31.99 13.66 29.06
C GLN A 16 -33.03 12.70 29.62
N GLU A 17 -33.72 13.14 30.67
CA GLU A 17 -34.94 12.50 31.18
C GLU A 17 -35.96 12.35 30.05
N TYR A 18 -36.20 11.11 29.63
CA TYR A 18 -37.31 10.74 28.77
C TYR A 18 -38.50 10.38 29.66
N LYS A 19 -39.51 11.27 29.75
CA LYS A 19 -40.76 10.95 30.44
C LYS A 19 -41.59 9.96 29.61
N PRO A 20 -41.97 8.79 30.14
CA PRO A 20 -42.89 7.90 29.45
C PRO A 20 -44.33 8.43 29.59
N THR A 21 -45.07 8.46 28.49
CA THR A 21 -46.52 8.62 28.47
C THR A 21 -47.20 7.47 29.19
N GLU A 22 -48.15 7.80 30.06
CA GLU A 22 -49.00 6.89 30.82
C GLU A 22 -49.77 5.92 29.92
N ASN A 23 -49.33 4.67 29.85
CA ASN A 23 -50.22 3.49 29.90
C ASN A 23 -49.39 2.21 29.81
N GLU A 24 -49.05 1.65 30.97
CA GLU A 24 -49.08 0.22 31.29
C GLU A 24 -48.44 0.05 32.68
N ARG A 25 -49.28 -0.16 33.71
CA ARG A 25 -48.79 -0.54 35.03
C ARG A 25 -48.19 -1.94 34.96
N LEU A 26 -46.86 -2.01 34.97
CA LEU A 26 -46.13 -3.20 35.39
C LEU A 26 -45.26 -2.81 36.58
N THR A 27 -45.53 -3.48 37.69
CA THR A 27 -44.91 -3.29 39.00
C THR A 27 -43.39 -3.33 38.93
N VAL A 28 -42.77 -2.26 39.44
CA VAL A 28 -41.32 -2.06 39.57
C VAL A 28 -40.87 -2.74 40.86
N GLU A 29 -40.34 -3.95 40.76
CA GLU A 29 -39.47 -4.53 41.80
C GLU A 29 -38.27 -5.20 41.11
N ASP A 30 -37.07 -4.87 41.59
CA ASP A 30 -35.72 -5.33 41.22
C ASP A 30 -35.08 -4.82 39.90
N GLU A 31 -34.58 -3.58 39.91
CA GLU A 31 -33.46 -3.19 39.04
C GLU A 31 -32.12 -3.55 39.71
N GLU A 32 -31.54 -4.72 39.35
CA GLU A 32 -30.12 -4.97 39.58
C GLU A 32 -29.28 -4.00 38.71
N PRO A 33 -28.22 -3.37 39.25
CA PRO A 33 -27.35 -2.51 38.47
C PRO A 33 -26.73 -3.32 37.34
N LEU A 34 -26.95 -2.89 36.10
CA LEU A 34 -26.35 -3.49 34.91
C LEU A 34 -24.83 -3.26 34.96
N GLU A 35 -24.09 -4.25 35.45
CA GLU A 35 -22.64 -4.29 35.28
C GLU A 35 -22.32 -4.19 33.78
N GLN A 36 -21.64 -3.12 33.38
CA GLN A 36 -21.08 -2.95 32.05
C GLN A 36 -19.93 -3.96 31.89
N HIS A 37 -20.28 -5.20 31.57
CA HIS A 37 -19.31 -6.18 31.10
C HIS A 37 -18.82 -5.72 29.72
N ALA A 38 -17.54 -5.36 29.63
CA ALA A 38 -16.88 -5.17 28.35
C ALA A 38 -16.94 -6.50 27.58
N ILE A 39 -17.78 -6.53 26.55
CA ILE A 39 -17.86 -7.69 25.65
C ILE A 39 -16.61 -7.63 24.77
N VAL A 40 -15.57 -8.36 25.16
CA VAL A 40 -14.42 -8.61 24.30
C VAL A 40 -14.91 -9.49 23.15
N PHE A 41 -15.02 -8.93 21.96
CA PHE A 41 -15.44 -9.69 20.78
C PHE A 41 -14.30 -10.62 20.36
N ALA A 42 -14.61 -11.90 20.14
CA ALA A 42 -13.65 -12.84 19.59
C ALA A 42 -13.15 -12.32 18.23
N GLY A 43 -11.85 -11.98 18.14
CA GLY A 43 -11.22 -11.41 16.94
C GLY A 43 -10.64 -10.01 17.07
N GLU A 44 -10.82 -9.32 18.20
CA GLU A 44 -10.25 -7.99 18.45
C GLU A 44 -8.71 -8.01 18.40
N ASP A 45 -8.07 -9.00 19.05
CA ASP A 45 -6.61 -9.19 19.01
C ASP A 45 -6.07 -9.45 17.59
N MET A 46 -6.86 -10.16 16.76
CA MET A 46 -6.49 -10.44 15.37
C MET A 46 -6.60 -9.18 14.50
N MET A 47 -7.67 -8.40 14.68
CA MET A 47 -7.83 -7.13 13.98
C MET A 47 -6.70 -6.16 14.31
N ASP A 48 -6.32 -6.08 15.58
CA ASP A 48 -5.20 -5.26 16.05
C ASP A 48 -3.86 -5.68 15.44
N GLY A 49 -3.59 -6.98 15.36
CA GLY A 49 -2.38 -7.52 14.72
C GLY A 49 -2.28 -7.12 13.25
N ILE A 50 -3.36 -7.34 12.50
CA ILE A 50 -3.44 -6.99 11.07
C ILE A 50 -3.31 -5.48 10.86
N TYR A 51 -3.92 -4.68 11.73
CA TYR A 51 -3.84 -3.22 11.64
C TYR A 51 -2.41 -2.73 11.88
N LYS A 52 -1.71 -3.30 12.86
CA LYS A 52 -0.28 -3.01 13.11
C LYS A 52 0.58 -3.38 11.90
N ASP A 53 0.35 -4.56 11.31
CA ASP A 53 1.07 -5.00 10.12
C ASP A 53 0.82 -4.07 8.92
N ALA A 54 -0.45 -3.67 8.71
CA ALA A 54 -0.83 -2.72 7.68
C ALA A 54 -0.13 -1.36 7.89
N GLN A 55 -0.05 -0.86 9.13
CA GLN A 55 0.66 0.37 9.44
C GLN A 55 2.16 0.27 9.15
N VAL A 56 2.80 -0.85 9.48
CA VAL A 56 4.22 -1.10 9.15
C VAL A 56 4.41 -1.08 7.63
N MET A 57 3.55 -1.77 6.87
CA MET A 57 3.59 -1.75 5.40
C MET A 57 3.39 -0.34 4.83
N ARG A 58 2.45 0.45 5.37
CA ARG A 58 2.26 1.85 4.95
C ARG A 58 3.55 2.65 5.14
N LYS A 59 4.24 2.50 6.28
CA LYS A 59 5.53 3.16 6.53
C LYS A 59 6.60 2.72 5.54
N GLU A 60 6.69 1.43 5.24
CA GLU A 60 7.65 0.91 4.25
C GLU A 60 7.38 1.46 2.85
N ILE A 61 6.12 1.57 2.42
CA ILE A 61 5.75 2.19 1.14
C ILE A 61 6.11 3.68 1.13
N GLN A 62 5.94 4.40 2.25
CA GLN A 62 6.37 5.81 2.32
C GLN A 62 7.89 5.94 2.20
N LEU A 63 8.66 5.07 2.86
CA LEU A 63 10.12 5.03 2.71
C LEU A 63 10.53 4.71 1.26
N LEU A 64 9.84 3.77 0.61
CA LEU A 64 10.04 3.48 -0.82
C LEU A 64 9.86 4.74 -1.67
N ARG A 65 8.77 5.49 -1.48
CA ARG A 65 8.52 6.75 -2.20
C ARG A 65 9.59 7.81 -1.92
N MET A 66 10.10 7.88 -0.69
CA MET A 66 11.20 8.77 -0.35
C MET A 66 12.50 8.37 -1.08
N ASP A 67 12.79 7.07 -1.16
CA ASP A 67 13.93 6.54 -1.89
C ASP A 67 13.83 6.86 -3.40
N VAL A 68 12.65 6.68 -4.00
CA VAL A 68 12.36 7.04 -5.40
C VAL A 68 12.56 8.53 -5.66
N LYS A 69 12.00 9.41 -4.80
CA LYS A 69 12.21 10.86 -4.90
C LYS A 69 13.68 11.25 -4.75
N ARG A 70 14.42 10.56 -3.87
CA ARG A 70 15.85 10.77 -3.66
C ARG A 70 16.65 10.35 -4.91
N LEU A 71 16.30 9.24 -5.53
CA LEU A 71 16.89 8.80 -6.79
C LEU A 71 16.66 9.83 -7.90
N GLY A 72 15.43 10.32 -8.07
CA GLY A 72 15.11 11.37 -9.04
C GLY A 72 15.97 12.63 -8.86
N LYS A 73 16.16 13.08 -7.60
CA LYS A 73 17.07 14.19 -7.29
C LYS A 73 18.53 13.89 -7.65
N GLN A 74 19.02 12.67 -7.40
CA GLN A 74 20.37 12.28 -7.77
C GLN A 74 20.55 12.25 -9.29
N ASN A 75 19.56 11.75 -10.03
CA ASN A 75 19.55 11.76 -11.48
C ASN A 75 19.62 13.20 -12.03
N THR A 76 18.84 14.14 -11.49
CA THR A 76 18.95 15.56 -11.88
C THR A 76 20.31 16.17 -11.54
N ARG A 77 20.89 15.85 -10.38
CA ARG A 77 22.24 16.30 -10.00
C ARG A 77 23.31 15.72 -10.92
N PHE A 78 23.15 14.48 -11.34
CA PHE A 78 24.05 13.83 -12.28
C PHE A 78 24.06 14.54 -13.63
N LEU A 79 22.90 15.03 -14.09
CA LEU A 79 22.79 15.79 -15.33
C LEU A 79 23.42 17.18 -15.27
N THR A 80 23.40 17.82 -14.10
CA THR A 80 23.86 19.21 -13.94
C THR A 80 25.30 19.31 -13.43
N SER A 81 25.83 18.26 -12.80
CA SER A 81 27.17 18.30 -12.20
C SER A 81 28.28 17.95 -13.18
N VAL A 82 29.31 18.80 -13.23
CA VAL A 82 30.55 18.59 -14.00
C VAL A 82 31.64 17.92 -13.13
N ARG A 83 31.41 17.80 -11.82
CA ARG A 83 32.33 17.19 -10.84
C ARG A 83 31.63 16.06 -10.08
N ARG A 84 32.39 15.10 -9.53
CA ARG A 84 31.87 14.00 -8.66
C ARG A 84 30.82 13.07 -9.31
N ILE A 85 30.90 12.89 -10.63
CA ILE A 85 30.02 11.99 -11.40
C ILE A 85 30.08 10.55 -10.85
N SER A 86 31.26 10.06 -10.47
CA SER A 86 31.44 8.70 -9.96
C SER A 86 30.75 8.43 -8.62
N SER A 87 30.78 9.39 -7.67
CA SER A 87 30.09 9.23 -6.39
C SER A 87 28.57 9.32 -6.56
N ILE A 88 28.08 10.27 -7.38
CA ILE A 88 26.63 10.40 -7.65
C ILE A 88 26.11 9.11 -8.31
N LYS A 89 26.87 8.55 -9.26
CA LYS A 89 26.52 7.27 -9.90
C LYS A 89 26.45 6.12 -8.90
N ARG A 90 27.44 5.99 -8.01
CA ARG A 90 27.42 4.94 -6.96
C ARG A 90 26.21 5.09 -6.05
N ASP A 91 25.88 6.31 -5.66
CA ASP A 91 24.71 6.60 -4.83
C ASP A 91 23.42 6.20 -5.56
N SER A 92 23.22 6.61 -6.82
CA SER A 92 22.04 6.21 -7.62
C SER A 92 21.92 4.69 -7.74
N ASN A 93 23.02 3.99 -8.01
CA ASN A 93 23.00 2.53 -8.11
C ASN A 93 22.72 1.84 -6.78
N ALA A 94 23.19 2.40 -5.66
CA ALA A 94 22.83 1.90 -4.32
C ALA A 94 21.34 2.10 -4.05
N LEU A 95 20.80 3.28 -4.36
CA LEU A 95 19.37 3.57 -4.23
C LEU A 95 18.51 2.62 -5.06
N GLY A 96 18.88 2.34 -6.31
CA GLY A 96 18.16 1.38 -7.15
C GLY A 96 18.10 -0.02 -6.55
N ARG A 97 19.19 -0.49 -5.93
CA ARG A 97 19.20 -1.79 -5.21
C ARG A 97 18.34 -1.77 -3.96
N ASP A 98 18.39 -0.70 -3.18
CA ASP A 98 17.58 -0.56 -1.96
C ASP A 98 16.09 -0.50 -2.28
N ILE A 99 15.72 0.23 -3.34
CA ILE A 99 14.35 0.31 -3.87
C ILE A 99 13.87 -1.07 -4.29
N LYS A 100 14.68 -1.83 -5.03
CA LYS A 100 14.35 -3.21 -5.43
C LYS A 100 14.10 -4.11 -4.22
N ALA A 101 15.06 -4.16 -3.30
CA ALA A 101 14.96 -5.02 -2.11
C ALA A 101 13.73 -4.68 -1.25
N ARG A 102 13.44 -3.38 -1.09
CA ARG A 102 12.24 -2.92 -0.37
C ARG A 102 10.96 -3.27 -1.12
N GLY A 103 10.95 -3.10 -2.45
CA GLY A 103 9.82 -3.45 -3.31
C GLY A 103 9.47 -4.93 -3.23
N GLU A 104 10.46 -5.82 -3.33
CA GLU A 104 10.28 -7.27 -3.18
C GLU A 104 9.77 -7.66 -1.78
N SER A 105 10.27 -6.98 -0.73
CA SER A 105 9.80 -7.21 0.65
C SER A 105 8.33 -6.80 0.83
N ILE A 106 7.95 -5.61 0.32
CA ILE A 106 6.56 -5.14 0.38
C ILE A 106 5.65 -6.08 -0.42
N TYR A 107 6.08 -6.50 -1.61
CA TYR A 107 5.34 -7.45 -2.45
C TYR A 107 5.06 -8.76 -1.69
N LYS A 108 6.06 -9.37 -1.06
CA LYS A 108 5.88 -10.61 -0.27
C LYS A 108 4.88 -10.45 0.88
N LYS A 109 4.84 -9.27 1.51
CA LYS A 109 3.86 -8.97 2.58
C LYS A 109 2.46 -8.77 2.01
N LEU A 110 2.34 -8.08 0.88
CA LEU A 110 1.07 -7.93 0.15
C LEU A 110 0.51 -9.28 -0.29
N GLU A 111 1.34 -10.17 -0.83
CA GLU A 111 0.93 -11.51 -1.25
C GLU A 111 0.36 -12.32 -0.07
N LYS A 112 1.03 -12.28 1.09
CA LYS A 112 0.55 -12.92 2.32
C LYS A 112 -0.78 -12.35 2.80
N MET A 113 -0.90 -11.02 2.82
CA MET A 113 -2.15 -10.36 3.23
C MET A 113 -3.29 -10.63 2.24
N GLY A 114 -2.99 -10.75 0.94
CA GLY A 114 -3.96 -11.15 -0.08
C GLY A 114 -4.47 -12.59 0.11
N LYS A 115 -3.60 -13.54 0.49
CA LYS A 115 -3.98 -14.91 0.85
C LYS A 115 -4.86 -14.92 2.11
N LEU A 116 -4.43 -14.21 3.15
CA LEU A 116 -5.22 -14.06 4.39
C LEU A 116 -6.60 -13.46 4.13
N SER A 117 -6.71 -12.47 3.23
CA SER A 117 -8.00 -11.88 2.84
C SER A 117 -8.94 -12.94 2.27
N LYS A 118 -8.44 -13.85 1.41
CA LYS A 118 -9.25 -14.92 0.80
C LYS A 118 -9.67 -15.97 1.83
N GLU A 119 -8.74 -16.42 2.68
CA GLU A 119 -9.02 -17.38 3.74
C GLU A 119 -10.12 -16.88 4.70
N LEU A 120 -10.05 -15.60 5.10
CA LEU A 120 -11.06 -14.99 5.96
C LEU A 120 -12.42 -14.81 5.28
N GLU A 121 -12.44 -14.59 3.96
CA GLU A 121 -13.67 -14.56 3.17
C GLU A 121 -14.32 -15.93 3.06
N GLU A 122 -13.52 -17.01 2.99
CA GLU A 122 -13.99 -18.40 2.99
C GLU A 122 -14.51 -18.84 4.37
N ASP A 123 -13.78 -18.53 5.44
CA ASP A 123 -14.09 -18.98 6.81
C ASP A 123 -15.26 -18.22 7.45
N HIS A 124 -15.32 -16.90 7.26
CA HIS A 124 -16.29 -16.03 7.93
C HIS A 124 -17.32 -15.39 6.99
N GLY A 125 -17.18 -15.61 5.68
CA GLY A 125 -17.98 -14.95 4.66
C GLY A 125 -17.50 -13.54 4.35
N VAL A 126 -17.71 -13.14 3.09
CA VAL A 126 -17.27 -11.84 2.51
C VAL A 126 -17.76 -10.61 3.28
N THR A 127 -18.87 -10.74 4.00
CA THR A 127 -19.54 -9.65 4.73
C THR A 127 -19.06 -9.51 6.18
N SER A 128 -18.23 -10.43 6.68
CA SER A 128 -17.62 -10.34 8.01
C SER A 128 -16.81 -9.05 8.19
N ALA A 129 -16.88 -8.43 9.37
CA ALA A 129 -16.16 -7.20 9.67
C ALA A 129 -14.64 -7.37 9.51
N LEU A 130 -14.11 -8.50 9.98
CA LEU A 130 -12.69 -8.84 9.88
C LEU A 130 -12.25 -9.01 8.41
N ALA A 131 -13.01 -9.78 7.61
CA ALA A 131 -12.73 -9.98 6.19
C ALA A 131 -12.76 -8.65 5.41
N ARG A 132 -13.77 -7.80 5.66
CA ARG A 132 -13.88 -6.46 5.05
C ARG A 132 -12.72 -5.54 5.45
N MET A 133 -12.32 -5.56 6.71
CA MET A 133 -11.19 -4.76 7.19
C MET A 133 -9.90 -5.16 6.47
N VAL A 134 -9.57 -6.45 6.44
CA VAL A 134 -8.36 -6.98 5.77
C VAL A 134 -8.36 -6.64 4.30
N ARG A 135 -9.48 -6.90 3.61
CA ARG A 135 -9.65 -6.59 2.18
C ARG A 135 -9.42 -5.11 1.90
N SER A 136 -10.02 -4.21 2.69
CA SER A 136 -9.85 -2.76 2.54
C SER A 136 -8.38 -2.33 2.73
N GLN A 137 -7.70 -2.86 3.75
CA GLN A 137 -6.27 -2.60 3.95
C GLN A 137 -5.44 -3.08 2.76
N TYR A 138 -5.72 -4.29 2.25
CA TYR A 138 -5.02 -4.88 1.11
C TYR A 138 -5.18 -4.08 -0.18
N VAL A 139 -6.39 -3.67 -0.53
CA VAL A 139 -6.65 -2.82 -1.71
C VAL A 139 -5.91 -1.48 -1.58
N SER A 140 -6.02 -0.82 -0.41
CA SER A 140 -5.38 0.46 -0.14
C SER A 140 -3.86 0.39 -0.25
N LEU A 141 -3.25 -0.65 0.33
CA LEU A 141 -1.80 -0.87 0.32
C LEU A 141 -1.29 -1.24 -1.07
N THR A 142 -2.01 -2.09 -1.80
CA THR A 142 -1.67 -2.48 -3.17
C THR A 142 -1.69 -1.26 -4.10
N SER A 143 -2.71 -0.40 -4.00
CA SER A 143 -2.79 0.85 -4.76
C SER A 143 -1.64 1.81 -4.43
N ALA A 144 -1.32 1.99 -3.14
CA ALA A 144 -0.22 2.84 -2.71
C ALA A 144 1.15 2.33 -3.18
N PHE A 145 1.36 1.00 -3.15
CA PHE A 145 2.56 0.36 -3.66
C PHE A 145 2.68 0.50 -5.18
N HIS A 146 1.59 0.27 -5.91
CA HIS A 146 1.53 0.47 -7.35
C HIS A 146 1.93 1.89 -7.74
N SER A 147 1.34 2.90 -7.07
CA SER A 147 1.68 4.31 -7.30
C SER A 147 3.18 4.58 -7.06
N ALA A 148 3.77 4.04 -6.01
CA ALA A 148 5.20 4.20 -5.72
C ALA A 148 6.10 3.57 -6.79
N MET A 149 5.74 2.37 -7.28
CA MET A 149 6.50 1.69 -8.34
C MET A 149 6.32 2.35 -9.71
N SER A 150 5.16 2.94 -10.00
CA SER A 150 4.95 3.76 -11.20
C SER A 150 5.85 5.00 -11.19
N GLU A 151 5.90 5.72 -10.06
CA GLU A 151 6.82 6.87 -9.89
C GLU A 151 8.29 6.45 -10.10
N TYR A 152 8.67 5.26 -9.64
CA TYR A 152 10.01 4.72 -9.84
C TYR A 152 10.30 4.44 -11.32
N ASN A 153 9.39 3.77 -12.01
CA ASN A 153 9.49 3.49 -13.44
C ASN A 153 9.62 4.77 -14.26
N GLU A 154 8.79 5.77 -13.98
CA GLU A 154 8.86 7.08 -14.64
C GLU A 154 10.24 7.74 -14.43
N ALA A 155 10.81 7.66 -13.22
CA ALA A 155 12.12 8.22 -12.92
C ALA A 155 13.26 7.52 -13.68
N GLU A 156 13.21 6.20 -13.82
CA GLU A 156 14.19 5.42 -14.59
C GLU A 156 14.04 5.65 -16.11
N MET A 157 12.82 5.67 -16.62
CA MET A 157 12.54 5.96 -18.03
C MET A 157 12.99 7.38 -18.41
N ALA A 158 12.77 8.36 -17.53
CA ALA A 158 13.30 9.71 -17.73
C ALA A 158 14.83 9.71 -17.78
N GLN A 159 15.51 8.96 -16.91
CA GLN A 159 16.97 8.87 -16.91
C GLN A 159 17.51 8.15 -18.17
N ARG A 160 16.81 7.13 -18.66
CA ARG A 160 17.09 6.45 -19.93
C ARG A 160 17.08 7.43 -21.10
N GLU A 161 16.02 8.22 -21.25
CA GLU A 161 15.91 9.21 -22.33
C GLU A 161 16.94 10.33 -22.22
N ASN A 162 17.33 10.70 -21.01
CA ASN A 162 18.43 11.64 -20.78
C ASN A 162 19.79 11.07 -21.23
N CYS A 163 20.05 9.79 -20.96
CA CYS A 163 21.26 9.12 -21.43
C CYS A 163 21.32 9.08 -22.96
N LYS A 164 20.23 8.73 -23.63
CA LYS A 164 20.14 8.75 -25.10
C LYS A 164 20.41 10.14 -25.67
N THR A 165 19.78 11.16 -25.09
CA THR A 165 19.98 12.57 -25.51
C THR A 165 21.44 12.99 -25.40
N ARG A 166 22.15 12.56 -24.36
CA ARG A 166 23.58 12.83 -24.20
C ARG A 166 24.43 12.08 -25.21
N ILE A 167 24.15 10.80 -25.46
CA ILE A 167 24.86 10.01 -26.47
C ILE A 167 24.71 10.65 -27.84
N GLN A 168 23.48 11.04 -28.22
CA GLN A 168 23.19 11.73 -29.48
C GLN A 168 24.02 13.01 -29.62
N ARG A 169 24.03 13.88 -28.61
CA ARG A 169 24.84 15.11 -28.64
C ARG A 169 26.34 14.84 -28.75
N GLN A 170 26.86 13.82 -28.07
CA GLN A 170 28.28 13.47 -28.17
C GLN A 170 28.63 12.87 -29.53
N ALA A 171 27.70 12.13 -30.16
CA ALA A 171 27.85 11.65 -31.52
C ALA A 171 27.90 12.81 -32.53
N GLU A 172 27.03 13.81 -32.38
CA GLU A 172 27.02 15.02 -33.22
C GLU A 172 28.34 15.80 -33.12
N ILE A 173 28.94 15.89 -31.92
CA ILE A 173 30.28 16.49 -31.72
C ILE A 173 31.36 15.74 -32.50
N MET A 174 31.22 14.43 -32.67
CA MET A 174 32.09 13.59 -33.50
C MET A 174 31.71 13.62 -34.99
N GLY A 175 30.75 14.46 -35.40
CA GLY A 175 30.28 14.54 -36.77
C GLY A 175 29.45 13.34 -37.24
N LYS A 176 28.92 12.55 -36.29
CA LYS A 176 28.07 11.38 -36.58
C LYS A 176 26.62 11.73 -36.22
N GLU A 177 25.75 11.71 -37.22
CA GLU A 177 24.31 11.80 -36.98
C GLU A 177 23.78 10.43 -36.56
N VAL A 178 23.16 10.37 -35.37
CA VAL A 178 22.60 9.15 -34.80
C VAL A 178 21.21 9.46 -34.25
N THR A 179 20.21 8.68 -34.67
CA THR A 179 18.84 8.83 -34.16
C THR A 179 18.64 8.08 -32.84
N ARG A 180 17.54 8.36 -32.13
CA ARG A 180 17.22 7.66 -30.86
C ARG A 180 16.99 6.17 -31.09
N GLU A 181 16.36 5.82 -32.19
CA GLU A 181 16.07 4.44 -32.60
C GLU A 181 17.36 3.68 -32.90
N GLN A 182 18.34 4.33 -33.54
CA GLN A 182 19.67 3.74 -33.74
C GLN A 182 20.40 3.53 -32.40
N ILE A 183 20.26 4.45 -31.44
CA ILE A 183 20.82 4.26 -30.09
C ILE A 183 20.17 3.05 -29.40
N ASP A 184 18.85 2.89 -29.53
CA ASP A 184 18.14 1.71 -29.02
C ASP A 184 18.65 0.42 -29.69
N GLU A 185 18.75 0.38 -31.02
CA GLU A 185 19.28 -0.77 -31.76
C GLU A 185 20.73 -1.11 -31.34
N MET A 186 21.60 -0.10 -31.19
CA MET A 186 22.97 -0.31 -30.71
C MET A 186 23.00 -0.83 -29.28
N THR A 187 22.04 -0.45 -28.45
CA THR A 187 21.90 -0.95 -27.07
C THR A 187 21.49 -2.41 -27.06
N GLU A 188 20.53 -2.79 -27.89
CA GLU A 188 20.03 -4.17 -28.00
C GLU A 188 21.06 -5.11 -28.65
N THR A 189 21.70 -4.66 -29.73
CA THR A 189 22.67 -5.47 -30.49
C THR A 189 24.07 -5.46 -29.86
N GLY A 190 24.35 -4.51 -28.97
CA GLY A 190 25.68 -4.30 -28.38
C GLY A 190 26.74 -3.76 -29.36
N LYS A 191 26.35 -3.34 -30.57
CA LYS A 191 27.28 -2.89 -31.62
C LYS A 191 27.58 -1.39 -31.53
N TRP A 192 28.52 -1.03 -30.66
CA TRP A 192 28.96 0.37 -30.44
C TRP A 192 30.23 0.77 -31.21
N ASN A 193 30.79 -0.15 -31.99
CA ASN A 193 32.00 0.06 -32.80
C ASN A 193 31.83 1.17 -33.86
N VAL A 194 30.60 1.53 -34.21
CA VAL A 194 30.28 2.66 -35.10
C VAL A 194 30.94 3.96 -34.62
N PHE A 195 31.19 4.12 -33.32
CA PHE A 195 31.84 5.33 -32.79
C PHE A 195 33.37 5.29 -32.86
N SER A 196 34.01 4.13 -32.93
CA SER A 196 35.48 3.99 -32.90
C SER A 196 36.19 4.19 -34.25
N ASP A 197 35.49 4.06 -35.37
CA ASP A 197 36.12 3.86 -36.70
C ASP A 197 36.95 5.03 -37.25
N ASN A 198 36.95 6.23 -36.63
CA ASN A 198 37.70 7.41 -37.09
C ASN A 198 38.58 8.09 -36.01
N LEU A 199 38.78 7.45 -34.86
CA LEU A 199 39.43 8.07 -33.69
C LEU A 199 40.91 8.46 -33.92
N LEU A 200 41.57 7.84 -34.90
CA LEU A 200 42.98 8.12 -35.23
C LEU A 200 43.19 9.47 -35.92
N LEU A 201 42.16 9.99 -36.60
CA LEU A 201 42.20 11.28 -37.30
C LEU A 201 41.64 12.43 -36.44
N GLU A 202 40.84 12.11 -35.43
CA GLU A 202 40.10 13.09 -34.65
C GLU A 202 40.86 13.50 -33.36
N GLY A 203 40.89 14.81 -33.09
CA GLY A 203 41.67 15.40 -32.00
C GLY A 203 41.18 15.06 -30.58
N ARG A 204 41.74 15.76 -29.57
CA ARG A 204 41.45 15.54 -28.13
C ARG A 204 39.96 15.60 -27.78
N THR A 205 39.17 16.38 -28.52
CA THR A 205 37.72 16.55 -28.35
C THR A 205 36.95 15.26 -28.66
N ALA A 206 37.25 14.60 -29.77
CA ALA A 206 36.56 13.37 -30.16
C ALA A 206 36.84 12.20 -29.20
N ARG A 207 38.07 12.10 -28.71
CA ARG A 207 38.40 11.13 -27.64
C ARG A 207 37.60 11.36 -26.36
N SER A 208 37.39 12.63 -26.00
CA SER A 208 36.56 12.96 -24.84
C SER A 208 35.09 12.60 -25.08
N ALA A 209 34.55 12.88 -26.27
CA ALA A 209 33.19 12.54 -26.65
C ALA A 209 32.96 11.03 -26.64
N LEU A 210 33.88 10.25 -27.22
CA LEU A 210 33.82 8.78 -27.22
C LEU A 210 33.81 8.21 -25.80
N ASN A 211 34.69 8.70 -24.92
CA ASN A 211 34.71 8.28 -23.52
C ASN A 211 33.40 8.65 -22.80
N GLU A 212 32.77 9.77 -23.12
CA GLU A 212 31.45 10.09 -22.56
C GLU A 212 30.37 9.13 -23.09
N ILE A 213 30.38 8.80 -24.39
CA ILE A 213 29.47 7.82 -25.00
C ILE A 213 29.61 6.46 -24.30
N GLU A 214 30.83 5.95 -24.12
CA GLU A 214 31.07 4.67 -23.43
C GLU A 214 30.54 4.68 -21.98
N ASN A 215 30.74 5.78 -21.26
CA ASN A 215 30.24 5.91 -19.89
C ASN A 215 28.71 5.96 -19.84
N ARG A 216 28.07 6.65 -20.79
CA ARG A 216 26.61 6.69 -20.92
C ARG A 216 26.04 5.34 -21.35
N HIS A 217 26.71 4.62 -22.23
CA HIS A 217 26.32 3.27 -22.63
C HIS A 217 26.28 2.30 -21.43
N LYS A 218 27.34 2.29 -20.60
CA LYS A 218 27.37 1.47 -19.37
C LYS A 218 26.22 1.81 -18.43
N GLU A 219 25.89 3.09 -18.31
CA GLU A 219 24.76 3.56 -17.50
C GLU A 219 23.41 3.14 -18.07
N LEU A 220 23.25 3.17 -19.39
CA LEU A 220 22.07 2.69 -20.08
C LEU A 220 21.84 1.19 -19.83
N LEU A 221 22.89 0.37 -19.86
CA LEU A 221 22.79 -1.06 -19.53
C LEU A 221 22.34 -1.29 -18.08
N GLU A 222 22.88 -0.51 -17.14
CA GLU A 222 22.46 -0.55 -15.73
C GLU A 222 20.99 -0.13 -15.57
N LEU A 223 20.53 0.89 -16.31
CA LEU A 223 19.15 1.35 -16.35
C LEU A 223 18.20 0.28 -16.90
N GLU A 224 18.54 -0.36 -18.01
CA GLU A 224 17.77 -1.46 -18.60
C GLU A 224 17.63 -2.64 -17.63
N GLY A 225 18.68 -2.93 -16.87
CA GLY A 225 18.64 -3.91 -15.78
C GLY A 225 17.57 -3.56 -14.73
N ARG A 226 17.57 -2.31 -14.25
CA ARG A 226 16.60 -1.84 -13.23
C ARG A 226 15.17 -1.76 -13.77
N ILE A 227 14.98 -1.34 -15.02
CA ILE A 227 13.66 -1.31 -15.67
C ILE A 227 13.10 -2.73 -15.80
N ARG A 228 13.94 -3.71 -16.16
CA ARG A 228 13.52 -5.13 -16.19
C ARG A 228 13.09 -5.63 -14.80
N ASP A 229 13.86 -5.31 -13.77
CA ASP A 229 13.52 -5.66 -12.39
C ASP A 229 12.17 -5.04 -11.95
N ILE A 230 11.89 -3.80 -12.35
CA ILE A 230 10.60 -3.14 -12.12
C ILE A 230 9.47 -3.86 -12.87
N HIS A 231 9.71 -4.23 -14.12
CA HIS A 231 8.73 -4.93 -14.95
C HIS A 231 8.33 -6.28 -14.32
N ASP A 232 9.29 -7.03 -13.77
CA ASP A 232 9.00 -8.29 -13.06
C ASP A 232 8.07 -8.06 -11.86
N LEU A 233 8.28 -6.98 -11.10
CA LEU A 233 7.41 -6.59 -9.99
C LEU A 233 6.02 -6.14 -10.48
N PHE A 234 5.93 -5.42 -11.61
CA PHE A 234 4.64 -5.05 -12.20
C PHE A 234 3.85 -6.24 -12.68
N PHE A 235 4.50 -7.20 -13.33
CA PHE A 235 3.87 -8.43 -13.78
C PHE A 235 3.30 -9.21 -12.59
N GLN A 236 4.09 -9.35 -11.53
CA GLN A 236 3.66 -9.96 -10.28
C GLN A 236 2.50 -9.22 -9.61
N MET A 237 2.46 -7.89 -9.69
CA MET A 237 1.38 -7.07 -9.14
C MET A 237 0.10 -7.12 -9.98
N ALA A 238 0.21 -7.23 -11.30
CA ALA A 238 -0.94 -7.44 -12.19
C ALA A 238 -1.71 -8.70 -11.78
N MET A 239 -0.99 -9.79 -11.45
CA MET A 239 -1.59 -11.01 -10.91
C MET A 239 -2.32 -10.79 -9.57
N LEU A 240 -1.79 -9.92 -8.68
CA LEU A 240 -2.44 -9.60 -7.41
C LEU A 240 -3.74 -8.79 -7.60
N VAL A 241 -3.80 -7.92 -8.61
CA VAL A 241 -4.96 -7.08 -8.93
C VAL A 241 -6.04 -7.90 -9.66
N GLU A 242 -5.65 -8.76 -10.60
CA GLU A 242 -6.59 -9.64 -11.31
C GLU A 242 -7.29 -10.60 -10.34
N GLN A 243 -6.55 -11.15 -9.38
CA GLN A 243 -7.11 -12.01 -8.33
C GLN A 243 -8.04 -11.29 -7.33
N GLN A 244 -8.01 -9.96 -7.24
CA GLN A 244 -8.90 -9.18 -6.38
C GLN A 244 -10.30 -9.00 -7.00
N GLY A 245 -10.44 -9.17 -8.32
CA GLY A 245 -11.68 -8.87 -9.04
C GLY A 245 -12.03 -7.38 -9.01
N CYS A 246 -12.93 -6.96 -9.90
CA CYS A 246 -13.51 -5.62 -9.87
C CYS A 246 -14.50 -5.51 -8.69
N MET A 247 -14.00 -5.44 -7.46
CA MET A 247 -14.79 -4.94 -6.34
C MET A 247 -14.15 -3.65 -5.85
N LEU A 248 -14.31 -2.62 -6.69
CA LEU A 248 -14.08 -1.22 -6.36
C LEU A 248 -14.72 -0.89 -5.01
N ASP A 249 -14.12 0.08 -4.34
CA ASP A 249 -14.43 0.61 -3.01
C ASP A 249 -15.90 1.05 -2.88
N ASN A 250 -16.81 0.08 -2.80
CA ASN A 250 -18.23 0.33 -2.64
C ASN A 250 -18.51 0.45 -1.14
N ILE A 251 -18.19 1.64 -0.61
CA ILE A 251 -18.49 2.03 0.77
C ILE A 251 -19.96 1.75 1.09
N GLU A 252 -20.87 2.01 0.14
CA GLU A 252 -22.30 1.73 0.28
C GLU A 252 -22.58 0.23 0.44
N ALA A 253 -22.00 -0.64 -0.39
CA ALA A 253 -22.15 -2.08 -0.22
C ALA A 253 -21.56 -2.60 1.11
N ASN A 254 -20.43 -2.04 1.54
CA ASN A 254 -19.80 -2.37 2.82
C ASN A 254 -20.65 -1.91 4.02
N VAL A 255 -21.26 -0.73 3.94
CA VAL A 255 -22.13 -0.18 4.97
C VAL A 255 -23.46 -0.95 5.01
N GLY A 256 -24.08 -1.21 3.86
CA GLY A 256 -25.32 -2.00 3.77
C GLY A 256 -25.16 -3.41 4.34
N ALA A 257 -24.05 -4.11 4.03
CA ALA A 257 -23.77 -5.40 4.63
C ALA A 257 -23.59 -5.36 6.17
N THR A 258 -23.14 -4.22 6.71
CA THR A 258 -23.01 -4.04 8.17
C THR A 258 -24.37 -3.87 8.83
N GLU A 259 -25.28 -3.13 8.20
CA GLU A 259 -26.65 -2.94 8.67
C GLU A 259 -27.37 -4.29 8.84
N ASP A 260 -27.24 -5.18 7.85
CA ASP A 260 -27.81 -6.53 7.89
C ASP A 260 -27.28 -7.37 9.06
N TYR A 261 -25.99 -7.27 9.36
CA TYR A 261 -25.37 -7.98 10.49
C TYR A 261 -25.85 -7.42 11.84
N VAL A 262 -25.93 -6.11 11.99
CA VAL A 262 -26.41 -5.46 13.21
C VAL A 262 -27.89 -5.81 13.46
N ALA A 263 -28.70 -5.87 12.41
CA ALA A 263 -30.09 -6.31 12.51
C ALA A 263 -30.20 -7.75 13.05
N LYS A 264 -29.38 -8.67 12.54
CA LYS A 264 -29.32 -10.07 13.02
C LYS A 264 -28.83 -10.16 14.47
N ALA A 265 -27.79 -9.42 14.82
CA ALA A 265 -27.26 -9.39 16.18
C ALA A 265 -28.30 -8.84 17.18
N SER A 266 -29.01 -7.77 16.82
CA SER A 266 -30.10 -7.21 17.63
C SER A 266 -31.21 -8.24 17.88
N ALA A 267 -31.59 -9.03 16.87
CA ALA A 267 -32.56 -10.11 17.02
C ALA A 267 -32.07 -11.20 18.00
N GLN A 268 -30.80 -11.61 17.89
CA GLN A 268 -30.19 -12.60 18.80
C GLN A 268 -30.11 -12.09 20.24
N ILE A 269 -29.75 -10.82 20.46
CA ILE A 269 -29.73 -10.19 21.79
C ILE A 269 -31.13 -10.16 22.39
N LYS A 270 -32.16 -9.78 21.62
CA LYS A 270 -33.56 -9.82 22.08
C LYS A 270 -33.96 -11.24 22.51
N GLN A 271 -33.52 -12.26 21.80
CA GLN A 271 -33.79 -13.65 22.14
C GLN A 271 -33.01 -14.10 23.39
N ALA A 272 -31.75 -13.71 23.53
CA ALA A 272 -30.94 -13.97 24.72
C ALA A 272 -31.53 -13.33 25.98
N VAL A 273 -32.05 -12.10 25.88
CA VAL A 273 -32.77 -11.43 26.99
C VAL A 273 -34.03 -12.22 27.37
N LYS A 274 -34.79 -12.73 26.39
CA LYS A 274 -35.94 -13.61 26.66
C LYS A 274 -35.52 -14.89 27.38
N TYR A 275 -34.42 -15.53 26.96
CA TYR A 275 -33.90 -16.71 27.63
C TYR A 275 -33.41 -16.41 29.06
N LYS A 276 -32.72 -15.29 29.29
CA LYS A 276 -32.31 -14.84 30.64
C LYS A 276 -33.53 -14.63 31.54
N LYS A 277 -34.60 -13.98 31.05
CA LYS A 277 -35.86 -13.76 31.79
C LYS A 277 -36.64 -15.05 32.03
N SER A 278 -36.55 -16.02 31.12
CA SER A 278 -37.22 -17.31 31.25
C SER A 278 -36.36 -18.39 31.91
N ASN A 279 -35.19 -18.04 32.45
CA ASN A 279 -34.27 -18.99 33.05
C ASN A 279 -34.92 -19.67 34.26
N PRO A 280 -35.20 -20.99 34.21
CA PRO A 280 -35.92 -21.70 35.26
C PRO A 280 -35.25 -21.59 36.62
N CYS A 281 -33.91 -21.46 36.66
CA CYS A 281 -33.17 -21.30 37.91
C CYS A 281 -33.51 -19.98 38.63
N LYS A 282 -33.80 -18.89 37.89
CA LYS A 282 -34.29 -17.64 38.50
C LYS A 282 -35.77 -17.70 38.89
N LYS A 283 -36.57 -18.56 38.25
CA LYS A 283 -38.01 -18.71 38.53
C LYS A 283 -38.36 -19.74 39.61
N LEU A 284 -37.56 -20.81 39.77
CA LEU A 284 -37.81 -21.88 40.76
C LEU A 284 -37.10 -21.67 42.10
N PHE A 285 -35.96 -20.97 42.14
CA PHE A 285 -35.09 -20.89 43.33
C PHE A 285 -35.16 -19.55 44.09
N CYS A 286 -36.29 -18.84 44.03
CA CYS A 286 -36.44 -17.54 44.69
C CYS A 286 -36.64 -17.61 46.23
N CYS A 287 -36.90 -18.78 46.83
CA CYS A 287 -37.27 -18.80 48.25
C CYS A 287 -36.43 -19.67 49.21
N CYS A 288 -35.52 -20.57 48.77
CA CYS A 288 -34.95 -21.56 49.72
C CYS A 288 -33.47 -21.96 49.61
N PHE A 289 -32.61 -21.40 48.75
CA PHE A 289 -31.18 -21.77 48.77
C PHE A 289 -30.24 -20.58 48.50
N PRO A 290 -29.38 -20.20 49.47
CA PRO A 290 -28.35 -19.20 49.27
C PRO A 290 -27.14 -19.84 48.58
N CYS A 291 -27.26 -20.15 47.29
CA CYS A 291 -26.16 -20.65 46.47
C CYS A 291 -26.14 -19.98 45.11
N CYS A 292 -25.91 -18.67 45.09
CA CYS A 292 -25.32 -17.93 43.98
C CYS A 292 -24.67 -16.66 44.56
N LYS A 293 -23.41 -16.76 44.97
CA LYS A 293 -22.48 -15.63 45.01
C LYS A 293 -21.50 -15.82 43.86
#